data_AF-C7HVB4-F1
#
_entry.id   AF-C7HVB4-F1
#
_cell.length_a   1.000
_cell.length_b   1.000
_cell.length_c   1.000
_cell.angle_alpha   90.00
_cell.angle_beta   90.00
_cell.angle_gamma   90.00
#
_symmetry.space_group_name_H-M   'P 1'
#
loop_
_entity.id
_entity.type
_entity.pdbx_description
1 polymer ?
#
loop_
_entity_poly.entity_id
_entity_poly.type
_entity_poly.pdbx_seq_one_letter_code
_entity_poly.pdbx_strand_id
1 'polypeptide(L)' 'KTMSHFLRKCVLEKEIYIVDLEPFRDLQWLLSNATNNINQIAKATNTTGVIYKKDIDYMREKIEKLSKEIWDIHSPLLRK' A
#
# COMPACT_ATOMS: atom_id res chain seq x y z
N LYS A 1 11.38 -22.94 -1.61
CA LYS A 1 10.23 -23.88 -1.69
C LYS A 1 10.79 -25.26 -2.07
N THR A 2 10.46 -26.33 -1.35
CA THR A 2 10.98 -27.69 -1.58
C THR A 2 10.01 -28.52 -2.44
N MET A 3 10.49 -29.61 -3.04
CA MET A 3 9.65 -30.52 -3.84
C MET A 3 8.54 -31.18 -3.00
N SER A 4 8.82 -31.49 -1.74
CA SER A 4 7.84 -32.04 -0.80
C SER A 4 6.67 -31.07 -0.53
N HIS A 5 6.94 -29.78 -0.42
CA HIS A 5 5.93 -28.75 -0.24
C HIS A 5 5.04 -28.63 -1.48
N PHE A 6 5.62 -28.68 -2.69
CA PHE A 6 4.86 -28.64 -3.94
C PHE A 6 3.90 -29.84 -4.06
N LEU A 7 4.41 -31.06 -3.85
CA LEU A 7 3.62 -32.28 -3.94
C LEU A 7 2.45 -32.31 -2.94
N ARG A 8 2.67 -31.88 -1.69
CA ARG A 8 1.57 -31.74 -0.70
C ARG A 8 0.51 -30.75 -1.18
N LYS A 9 0.92 -29.64 -1.78
CA LYS A 9 0.00 -28.63 -2.30
C LYS A 9 -0.85 -29.17 -3.45
N CYS A 10 -0.26 -29.92 -4.39
CA CYS A 10 -0.99 -30.58 -5.49
C CYS A 10 -2.02 -31.61 -5.00
N VAL A 11 -1.72 -32.32 -3.91
CA VAL A 11 -2.62 -33.35 -3.35
C VAL A 11 -3.76 -32.72 -2.56
N LEU A 12 -3.51 -31.60 -1.88
CA LEU A 12 -4.48 -30.96 -0.98
C LEU A 12 -5.34 -29.89 -1.66
N GLU A 13 -4.83 -29.21 -2.69
CA GLU A 13 -5.52 -28.13 -3.41
C GLU A 13 -5.93 -28.59 -4.82
N LYS A 14 -7.17 -28.30 -5.24
CA LYS A 14 -7.68 -28.66 -6.57
C LYS A 14 -6.95 -27.94 -7.70
N GLU A 15 -6.55 -26.69 -7.46
CA GLU A 15 -5.83 -25.83 -8.40
C GLU A 15 -4.79 -25.02 -7.63
N ILE A 16 -3.56 -24.93 -8.17
CA ILE A 16 -2.49 -24.14 -7.55
C ILE A 16 -2.42 -22.79 -8.26
N TYR A 17 -2.83 -21.75 -7.53
CA TYR A 17 -2.69 -20.37 -7.98
C TYR A 17 -1.37 -19.76 -7.51
N ILE A 18 -0.66 -19.11 -8.43
CA ILE A 18 0.47 -18.24 -8.13
C ILE A 18 -0.03 -16.81 -8.30
N VAL A 19 -0.19 -16.11 -7.19
CA VAL A 19 -0.65 -14.72 -7.17
C VAL A 19 0.56 -13.82 -6.95
N ASP A 20 0.71 -12.83 -7.82
CA ASP A 20 1.67 -11.75 -7.60
C ASP A 20 1.11 -10.78 -6.55
N LEU A 21 1.83 -10.62 -5.45
CA LEU A 21 1.47 -9.72 -4.35
C LEU A 21 2.36 -8.49 -4.29
N GLU A 22 3.31 -8.34 -5.21
CA GLU A 22 4.19 -7.18 -5.28
C GLU A 22 3.43 -5.84 -5.31
N PRO A 23 2.32 -5.68 -6.09
CA PRO A 23 1.55 -4.44 -6.08
C PRO A 23 0.98 -4.07 -4.70
N PHE A 24 0.57 -5.07 -3.90
CA PHE A 24 0.05 -4.83 -2.56
C PHE A 24 1.15 -4.45 -1.56
N ARG A 25 2.37 -4.95 -1.78
CA ARG A 25 3.53 -4.58 -0.97
C ARG A 25 3.95 -3.13 -1.23
N ASP A 26 3.93 -2.69 -2.48
CA ASP A 26 4.23 -1.30 -2.84
C ASP A 26 3.18 -0.34 -2.28
N LEU A 27 1.90 -0.73 -2.36
CA LEU A 27 0.81 0.00 -1.73
C LEU A 27 1.00 0.12 -0.21
N GLN A 28 1.38 -0.97 0.46
CA GLN A 28 1.66 -0.96 1.90
C GLN A 28 2.81 -0.01 2.25
N TRP A 29 3.88 0.01 1.45
CA TRP A 29 5.01 0.91 1.64
C TRP A 29 4.59 2.38 1.52
N LEU A 30 3.76 2.73 0.54
CA LEU A 30 3.25 4.09 0.39
C LEU A 30 2.33 4.52 1.53
N LEU A 31 1.47 3.62 1.99
CA LEU A 31 0.60 3.86 3.14
C LEU A 31 1.43 4.15 4.40
N SER A 32 2.49 3.38 4.63
CA SER A 32 3.43 3.61 5.73
C SER A 32 4.09 4.98 5.63
N ASN A 33 4.57 5.36 4.45
CA ASN A 33 5.17 6.67 4.21
C ASN A 33 4.17 7.82 4.42
N ALA A 34 2.96 7.72 3.88
CA ALA A 34 1.92 8.72 4.06
C ALA A 34 1.56 8.89 5.54
N THR A 35 1.38 7.79 6.27
CA THR A 35 1.07 7.78 7.71
C THR A 35 2.19 8.41 8.53
N ASN A 36 3.45 8.08 8.22
CA ASN A 36 4.61 8.67 8.88
C ASN A 36 4.71 10.18 8.66
N ASN A 37 4.42 10.65 7.44
CA ASN A 37 4.42 12.08 7.11
C ASN A 37 3.31 12.83 7.87
N ILE A 38 2.09 12.28 7.91
CA ILE A 38 0.96 12.84 8.67
C ILE A 38 1.33 12.93 10.16
N ASN A 39 1.95 11.88 10.72
CA ASN A 39 2.38 11.86 12.12
C ASN A 39 3.43 12.94 12.43
N GLN A 40 4.37 13.20 11.51
CA GLN A 40 5.34 14.27 11.68
C GLN A 40 4.68 15.65 11.73
N ILE A 41 3.71 15.90 10.84
CA ILE A 41 2.96 17.16 10.81
C ILE A 41 2.11 17.30 12.07
N ALA A 42 1.46 16.23 12.54
CA ALA A 42 0.72 16.23 13.78
C ALA A 42 1.62 16.58 14.97
N LYS A 43 2.82 15.98 15.07
CA LYS A 43 3.80 16.31 16.12
C LYS A 43 4.24 17.77 16.06
N ALA A 44 4.60 18.26 14.87
CA ALA A 44 5.00 19.66 14.67
C ALA A 44 3.87 20.62 15.07
N THR A 45 2.65 20.36 14.60
CA THR A 45 1.44 21.13 14.92
C THR A 45 1.14 21.12 16.41
N ASN A 46 1.23 19.96 17.06
CA ASN A 46 1.02 19.86 18.51
C ASN A 46 2.08 20.62 19.32
N THR A 47 3.26 20.84 18.75
CA THR A 47 4.36 21.56 19.40
C THR A 47 4.25 23.08 19.18
N THR A 48 3.92 23.51 17.96
CA THR A 48 3.98 24.92 17.55
C THR A 48 2.62 25.60 17.50
N GLY A 49 1.52 24.84 17.43
CA GLY A 49 0.17 25.32 17.16
C GLY A 49 -0.04 25.83 15.73
N VAL A 50 0.95 25.71 14.84
CA VAL A 50 0.92 26.27 13.48
C VAL A 50 1.08 25.16 12.44
N ILE A 51 0.17 25.14 11.47
CA ILE A 51 0.26 24.26 10.29
C ILE A 51 0.71 25.08 9.10
N TYR A 52 1.84 24.72 8.48
CA TYR A 52 2.30 25.43 7.29
C TYR A 52 1.59 24.90 6.04
N LYS A 53 1.22 25.81 5.12
CA LYS A 53 0.59 25.46 3.84
C LYS A 53 1.38 24.41 3.06
N LYS A 54 2.72 24.51 3.05
CA LYS A 54 3.62 23.53 2.42
C LYS A 54 3.41 22.09 2.92
N ASP A 55 3.09 21.93 4.21
CA ASP A 55 2.92 20.63 4.83
C ASP A 55 1.58 20.01 4.40
N ILE A 56 0.55 20.85 4.24
CA ILE A 56 -0.76 20.48 3.68
C ILE A 56 -0.61 20.07 2.20
N ASP A 57 0.11 20.88 1.41
CA ASP A 57 0.35 20.60 0.00
C ASP A 57 1.11 19.29 -0.19
N TYR A 58 2.13 19.03 0.65
CA TYR A 58 2.87 17.77 0.64
C TYR A 58 2.00 16.55 1.02
N MET A 59 1.12 16.67 2.03
CA MET A 59 0.18 15.60 2.37
C MET A 59 -0.76 15.30 1.21
N ARG A 60 -1.28 16.35 0.56
CA ARG A 60 -2.17 16.20 -0.59
C ARG A 60 -1.49 15.44 -1.73
N GLU A 61 -0.24 15.77 -2.06
CA GLU A 61 0.53 15.06 -3.08
C GLU A 61 0.67 13.57 -2.77
N LYS A 62 0.98 13.21 -1.51
CA LYS A 62 1.11 11.79 -1.13
C LYS A 62 -0.21 11.04 -1.14
N ILE A 63 -1.31 11.69 -0.75
CA ILE A 63 -2.66 11.10 -0.82
C ILE A 63 -3.09 10.90 -2.27
N GLU A 64 -2.84 11.87 -3.16
CA GLU A 64 -3.13 11.74 -4.60
C GLU A 64 -2.33 10.58 -5.23
N LYS A 65 -1.04 10.43 -4.88
CA LYS A 65 -0.24 9.29 -5.33
C LYS A 65 -0.83 7.96 -4.85
N LEU A 66 -1.18 7.86 -3.56
CA LEU A 66 -1.79 6.67 -3.00
C LEU A 66 -3.12 6.31 -3.70
N SER A 67 -3.97 7.31 -3.94
CA SER A 67 -5.24 7.12 -4.65
C SER A 67 -5.05 6.56 -6.06
N LYS A 68 -4.02 7.00 -6.77
CA LYS A 68 -3.70 6.50 -8.11
C LYS A 68 -3.27 5.04 -8.08
N GLU A 69 -2.40 4.66 -7.14
CA GLU A 69 -1.94 3.27 -7.05
C GLU A 69 -3.04 2.31 -6.61
N ILE A 70 -3.93 2.74 -5.72
CA ILE A 70 -5.15 1.97 -5.40
C ILE A 70 -5.99 1.74 -6.65
N TRP A 71 -6.17 2.77 -7.47
CA TRP A 71 -6.93 2.66 -8.72
C TRP A 71 -6.28 1.70 -9.72
N ASP A 72 -4.96 1.75 -9.87
CA ASP A 72 -4.20 0.89 -10.76
C ASP A 72 -4.31 -0.60 -10.36
N ILE A 73 -4.43 -0.88 -9.05
CA ILE A 73 -4.69 -2.25 -8.53
C ILE A 73 -6.17 -2.64 -8.72
N HIS A 74 -7.12 -1.73 -8.47
CA HIS A 74 -8.55 -2.05 -8.55
C HIS A 74 -9.08 -2.17 -9.98
N SER A 75 -8.56 -1.39 -10.93
CA SER A 75 -9.02 -1.37 -12.33
C SER A 75 -8.95 -2.75 -13.02
N PRO A 76 -7.87 -3.55 -12.87
CA PRO A 76 -7.83 -4.92 -13.35
C PRO A 76 -8.83 -5.86 -12.67
N LEU A 77 -9.05 -5.71 -11.35
CA LEU A 77 -9.98 -6.55 -10.58
C LEU A 77 -11.45 -6.34 -10.95
N LEU A 78 -11.78 -5.17 -11.50
CA LEU A 78 -13.14 -4.82 -11.94
C LEU A 78 -13.47 -5.33 -13.35
N ARG A 79 -12.47 -5.77 -14.12
CA ARG A 79 -12.70 -6.37 -15.44
C ARG A 79 -13.06 -7.85 -15.23
N LYS A 80 -14.32 -8.19 -15.51
CA LYS A 80 -14.80 -9.58 -15.60
C LYS A 80 -14.26 -10.27 -16.84
#